data_AF-A0AAC9X5E0-F1
#
_entry.id   AF-A0AAC9X5E0-F1
#
_cell.length_a   1.000
_cell.length_b   1.000
_cell.length_c   1.000
_cell.angle_alpha   90.00
_cell.angle_beta   90.00
_cell.angle_gamma   90.00
#
_symmetry.space_group_name_H-M   'P 1'
#
loop_
_entity.id
_entity.type
_entity.pdbx_description
1 polymer ?
#
loop_
_entity_poly.entity_id
_entity_poly.type
_entity_poly.pdbx_seq_one_letter_code
_entity_poly.pdbx_strand_id
1 'polypeptide(L)'
;MDRTHHMSHGGDLQPEFLDDEHPQAMGDSEAAQGARNLGFRNRRLKLAAIGVLIVPTGLVVHFLTEGIVGDFVGDALYAVLVYLIVSIIAVRTPSRQVAAVAILICVAVELLQLTGVPSSLAELFAPVRYLLGTTFNALDLVAYVVGVLAATAVSTWRKPD
;
A
#
# COMPACT_ATOMS: atom_id res chain seq x y z
N MET A 1 78.69 -1.28 -45.89
CA MET A 1 78.25 -2.67 -46.13
C MET A 1 78.52 -3.42 -44.84
N ASP A 2 77.57 -4.01 -44.13
CA ASP A 2 76.76 -5.13 -44.59
C ASP A 2 75.45 -5.28 -43.78
N ARG A 3 74.39 -5.70 -44.48
CA ARG A 3 73.07 -6.06 -43.97
C ARG A 3 73.11 -7.53 -43.56
N THR A 4 72.52 -7.88 -42.42
CA THR A 4 71.85 -9.19 -42.30
C THR A 4 70.51 -9.05 -41.59
N HIS A 5 69.48 -9.50 -42.29
CA HIS A 5 68.10 -9.64 -41.88
C HIS A 5 67.89 -10.88 -40.98
N HIS A 6 66.68 -10.96 -40.42
CA HIS A 6 65.99 -12.12 -39.83
C HIS A 6 66.27 -12.38 -38.33
N MET A 7 65.27 -12.49 -37.44
CA MET A 7 64.02 -13.25 -37.59
C MET A 7 62.77 -12.63 -36.93
N SER A 8 61.63 -13.02 -37.51
CA SER A 8 60.24 -12.83 -37.09
C SER A 8 59.83 -13.82 -35.99
N HIS A 9 59.04 -13.36 -35.02
CA HIS A 9 57.76 -13.94 -34.54
C HIS A 9 57.48 -13.53 -33.10
N GLY A 10 56.24 -13.10 -32.85
CA GLY A 10 55.68 -13.19 -31.50
C GLY A 10 54.67 -12.11 -31.15
N GLY A 11 53.41 -12.38 -31.48
CA GLY A 11 52.31 -12.09 -30.56
C GLY A 11 51.65 -10.73 -30.70
N ASP A 12 50.51 -10.73 -31.39
CA ASP A 12 49.40 -9.86 -31.09
C ASP A 12 49.19 -9.75 -29.57
N LEU A 13 49.32 -8.55 -29.04
CA LEU A 13 48.80 -8.18 -27.72
C LEU A 13 47.54 -7.35 -27.94
N GLN A 14 46.42 -8.04 -28.20
CA GLN A 14 45.11 -7.52 -27.81
C GLN A 14 45.09 -7.38 -26.27
N PRO A 15 44.41 -6.36 -25.73
CA PRO A 15 42.97 -6.46 -25.59
C PRO A 15 42.25 -5.23 -26.15
N GLU A 16 41.64 -5.44 -27.30
CA GLU A 16 40.38 -4.78 -27.67
C GLU A 16 39.31 -5.35 -26.71
N PHE A 17 39.19 -4.75 -25.53
CA PHE A 17 38.23 -5.14 -24.49
C PHE A 17 37.66 -3.89 -23.81
N LEU A 18 37.30 -2.91 -24.62
CA LEU A 18 36.47 -1.79 -24.20
C LEU A 18 35.13 -1.90 -24.93
N ASP A 19 34.09 -2.09 -24.11
CA ASP A 19 32.72 -1.60 -24.32
C ASP A 19 31.62 -2.55 -24.83
N ASP A 20 31.72 -3.88 -24.67
CA ASP A 20 30.60 -4.79 -25.00
C ASP A 20 29.74 -5.27 -23.79
N GLU A 21 30.17 -5.07 -22.54
CA GLU A 21 29.35 -5.47 -21.37
C GLU A 21 28.32 -4.42 -20.93
N HIS A 22 28.49 -3.15 -21.32
CA HIS A 22 27.64 -2.05 -20.86
C HIS A 22 26.20 -2.03 -21.42
N PRO A 23 25.91 -2.52 -22.64
CA PRO A 23 24.55 -2.58 -23.19
C PRO A 23 23.65 -3.67 -22.57
N GLN A 24 24.20 -4.83 -22.22
CA GLN A 24 23.40 -5.95 -21.70
C GLN A 24 22.96 -5.74 -20.24
N ALA A 25 23.83 -5.15 -19.41
CA ALA A 25 23.51 -4.83 -18.02
C ALA A 25 22.34 -3.83 -17.86
N MET A 26 22.16 -2.93 -18.84
CA MET A 26 21.02 -2.00 -18.88
C MET A 26 19.70 -2.73 -19.17
N GLY A 27 19.68 -3.62 -20.17
CA GLY A 27 18.48 -4.39 -20.54
C GLY A 27 17.96 -5.31 -19.43
N ASP A 28 18.87 -5.96 -18.69
CA ASP A 28 18.51 -6.83 -17.57
C ASP A 28 17.90 -6.04 -16.40
N SER A 29 18.42 -4.83 -16.14
CA SER A 29 17.92 -3.93 -15.10
C SER A 29 16.53 -3.38 -15.43
N GLU A 30 16.28 -3.03 -16.69
CA GLU A 30 14.98 -2.56 -17.19
C GLU A 30 13.92 -3.67 -17.17
N ALA A 31 14.26 -4.88 -17.61
CA ALA A 31 13.37 -6.04 -17.56
C ALA A 31 12.99 -6.40 -16.10
N ALA A 32 13.95 -6.38 -15.19
CA ALA A 32 13.71 -6.60 -13.76
C ALA A 32 12.89 -5.47 -13.11
N GLN A 33 13.06 -4.21 -13.54
CA GLN A 33 12.20 -3.09 -13.14
C GLN A 33 10.77 -3.26 -13.64
N GLY A 34 10.58 -3.65 -14.90
CA GLY A 34 9.29 -3.93 -15.51
C GLY A 34 8.51 -5.02 -14.78
N ALA A 35 9.15 -6.17 -14.54
CA ALA A 35 8.54 -7.28 -13.81
C ALA A 35 8.13 -6.89 -12.38
N ARG A 36 8.97 -6.12 -11.67
CA ARG A 36 8.65 -5.59 -10.33
C ARG A 36 7.44 -4.64 -10.35
N ASN A 37 7.39 -3.73 -11.32
CA ASN A 37 6.28 -2.79 -11.47
C ASN A 37 4.95 -3.49 -11.77
N LEU A 38 4.97 -4.52 -12.62
CA LEU A 38 3.80 -5.36 -12.91
C LEU A 38 3.33 -6.12 -11.65
N GLY A 39 4.26 -6.68 -10.86
CA GLY A 39 3.95 -7.32 -9.58
C GLY A 39 3.28 -6.38 -8.58
N PHE A 40 3.79 -5.16 -8.44
CA PHE A 40 3.18 -4.13 -7.57
C PHE A 40 1.79 -3.72 -8.05
N ARG A 41 1.59 -3.52 -9.35
CA ARG A 41 0.30 -3.14 -9.93
C ARG A 41 -0.76 -4.22 -9.71
N ASN A 42 -0.41 -5.49 -9.93
CA ASN A 42 -1.32 -6.61 -9.72
C ASN A 42 -1.72 -6.77 -8.25
N ARG A 43 -0.79 -6.53 -7.32
CA ARG A 43 -1.09 -6.54 -5.88
C ARG A 43 -2.04 -5.39 -5.49
N ARG A 44 -1.81 -4.17 -6.01
CA ARG A 44 -2.71 -3.03 -5.80
C ARG A 44 -4.13 -3.32 -6.28
N LEU A 45 -4.26 -3.84 -7.51
CA LEU A 45 -5.55 -4.16 -8.11
C LEU A 45 -6.31 -5.24 -7.33
N LYS A 46 -5.62 -6.29 -6.84
CA LYS A 46 -6.25 -7.32 -6.01
C LYS A 46 -6.78 -6.76 -4.68
N LEU A 47 -5.98 -5.93 -3.99
CA LEU A 47 -6.41 -5.30 -2.74
C LEU A 47 -7.59 -4.35 -2.97
N ALA A 48 -7.53 -3.55 -4.04
CA ALA A 48 -8.64 -2.68 -4.44
C ALA A 48 -9.90 -3.49 -4.76
N ALA A 49 -9.81 -4.57 -5.54
CA ALA A 49 -10.95 -5.40 -5.92
C ALA A 49 -11.63 -6.06 -4.69
N ILE A 50 -10.84 -6.57 -3.75
CA ILE A 50 -11.35 -7.13 -2.49
C ILE A 50 -12.04 -6.04 -1.66
N GLY A 51 -11.43 -4.87 -1.55
CA GLY A 51 -12.02 -3.73 -0.85
C GLY A 51 -13.34 -3.28 -1.47
N VAL A 52 -13.40 -3.21 -2.80
CA VAL A 52 -14.59 -2.89 -3.58
C VAL A 52 -15.71 -3.92 -3.40
N LEU A 53 -15.42 -5.16 -3.00
CA LEU A 53 -16.44 -6.14 -2.67
C LEU A 53 -16.92 -6.00 -1.22
N ILE A 54 -15.99 -5.91 -0.27
CA ILE A 54 -16.32 -5.93 1.17
C ILE A 54 -17.00 -4.64 1.61
N VAL A 55 -16.51 -3.48 1.16
CA VAL A 55 -17.02 -2.18 1.62
C VAL A 55 -18.49 -1.99 1.23
N PRO A 56 -18.92 -2.20 -0.03
CA PRO A 56 -20.34 -2.07 -0.39
C PRO A 56 -21.23 -3.12 0.28
N THR A 57 -20.76 -4.37 0.41
CA THR A 57 -21.53 -5.41 1.11
C THR A 57 -21.76 -5.01 2.57
N GLY A 58 -20.72 -4.55 3.27
CA GLY A 58 -20.86 -4.05 4.62
C GLY A 58 -21.73 -2.81 4.70
N LEU A 59 -21.65 -1.91 3.72
CA LEU A 59 -22.46 -0.69 3.68
C LEU A 59 -23.94 -1.01 3.48
N VAL A 60 -24.27 -2.01 2.64
CA VAL A 60 -25.64 -2.53 2.51
C VAL A 60 -26.13 -3.11 3.84
N VAL A 61 -25.30 -3.88 4.54
CA VAL A 61 -25.66 -4.41 5.87
C VAL A 61 -25.90 -3.28 6.86
N HIS A 62 -25.02 -2.27 6.90
CA HIS A 62 -25.16 -1.08 7.74
C HIS A 62 -26.50 -0.37 7.49
N PHE A 63 -26.88 -0.13 6.23
CA PHE A 63 -28.16 0.50 5.91
C PHE A 63 -29.39 -0.34 6.29
N LEU A 64 -29.21 -1.64 6.55
CA LEU A 64 -30.27 -2.54 7.00
C LEU A 64 -30.27 -2.73 8.53
N THR A 65 -29.26 -2.24 9.24
CA THR A 65 -29.09 -2.39 10.68
C THR A 65 -29.10 -1.04 11.37
N GLU A 66 -30.09 -0.79 12.24
CA GLU A 66 -30.17 0.43 13.02
C GLU A 66 -29.52 0.29 14.41
N GLY A 67 -29.09 1.43 14.97
CA GLY A 67 -28.54 1.52 16.32
C GLY A 67 -27.07 1.10 16.43
N ILE A 68 -26.64 0.76 17.66
CA ILE A 68 -25.23 0.53 18.04
C ILE A 68 -24.51 -0.48 17.12
N VAL A 69 -25.23 -1.51 16.66
CA VAL A 69 -24.65 -2.51 15.75
C VAL A 69 -24.35 -1.91 14.38
N GLY A 70 -25.25 -1.07 13.85
CA GLY A 70 -25.06 -0.35 12.60
C GLY A 70 -23.85 0.58 12.69
N ASP A 71 -23.76 1.38 13.75
CA ASP A 71 -22.64 2.29 13.99
C ASP A 71 -21.31 1.54 14.04
N PHE A 72 -21.23 0.48 14.86
CA PHE A 72 -20.04 -0.36 14.96
C PHE A 72 -19.60 -0.98 13.61
N VAL A 73 -20.56 -1.47 12.81
CA VAL A 73 -20.27 -2.01 11.48
C VAL A 73 -19.77 -0.91 10.55
N GLY A 74 -20.37 0.27 10.60
CA GLY A 74 -19.94 1.45 9.85
C GLY A 74 -18.49 1.83 10.15
N ASP A 75 -18.14 1.91 11.44
CA ASP A 75 -16.80 2.26 11.89
C ASP A 75 -15.75 1.21 11.52
N ALA A 76 -16.10 -0.07 11.62
CA ALA A 76 -15.25 -1.15 11.14
C ALA A 76 -14.97 -1.02 9.63
N LEU A 77 -15.99 -0.69 8.83
CA LEU A 77 -15.84 -0.48 7.38
C LEU A 77 -15.03 0.76 7.04
N TYR A 78 -15.19 1.84 7.81
CA TYR A 78 -14.35 3.02 7.71
C TYR A 78 -12.87 2.67 7.95
N ALA A 79 -12.58 1.88 8.98
CA ALA A 79 -11.21 1.45 9.25
C ALA A 79 -10.65 0.51 8.16
N VAL A 80 -11.49 -0.35 7.56
CA VAL A 80 -11.12 -1.14 6.37
C VAL A 80 -10.74 -0.21 5.21
N LEU A 81 -11.53 0.84 4.96
CA LEU A 81 -11.23 1.83 3.91
C LEU A 81 -9.89 2.52 4.16
N VAL A 82 -9.64 2.98 5.38
CA VAL A 82 -8.35 3.60 5.77
C VAL A 82 -7.20 2.62 5.54
N TYR A 83 -7.33 1.36 5.96
CA TYR A 83 -6.33 0.32 5.72
C TYR A 83 -6.02 0.13 4.23
N LEU A 84 -7.05 0.11 3.38
CA LEU A 84 -6.90 -0.04 1.93
C LEU A 84 -6.17 1.16 1.31
N ILE A 85 -6.52 2.38 1.72
CA ILE A 85 -5.84 3.61 1.26
C ILE A 85 -4.36 3.54 1.62
N VAL A 86 -4.03 3.23 2.89
CA VAL A 86 -2.63 3.09 3.34
C VAL A 86 -1.93 1.97 2.57
N SER A 87 -2.59 0.83 2.32
CA SER A 87 -2.03 -0.28 1.55
C SER A 87 -1.69 0.10 0.10
N ILE A 88 -2.52 0.92 -0.54
CA ILE A 88 -2.32 1.39 -1.92
C ILE A 88 -1.14 2.36 -1.98
N ILE A 89 -1.06 3.28 -1.01
CA ILE A 89 0.04 4.25 -0.90
C ILE A 89 1.36 3.51 -0.59
N ALA A 90 1.36 2.65 0.43
CA ALA A 90 2.55 2.03 1.01
C ALA A 90 2.73 0.56 0.58
N VAL A 91 2.83 0.29 -0.73
CA VAL A 91 2.87 -1.09 -1.26
C VAL A 91 4.03 -1.93 -0.74
N ARG A 92 5.18 -1.31 -0.44
CA ARG A 92 6.37 -2.04 0.05
C ARG A 92 6.33 -2.34 1.55
N THR A 93 5.34 -1.81 2.25
CA THR A 93 5.22 -1.91 3.70
C THR A 93 4.58 -3.25 4.09
N PRO A 94 5.09 -3.95 5.12
CA PRO A 94 4.47 -5.17 5.62
C PRO A 94 3.06 -4.87 6.16
N SER A 95 2.14 -5.81 5.96
CA SER A 95 0.72 -5.65 6.31
C SER A 95 0.50 -5.29 7.79
N ARG A 96 1.35 -5.77 8.71
CA ARG A 96 1.32 -5.39 10.13
C ARG A 96 1.58 -3.90 10.37
N GLN A 97 2.53 -3.31 9.65
CA GLN A 97 2.81 -1.87 9.76
C GLN A 97 1.69 -1.05 9.13
N VAL A 98 1.13 -1.50 8.00
CA VAL A 98 -0.04 -0.87 7.39
C VAL A 98 -1.24 -0.90 8.34
N ALA A 99 -1.48 -2.03 9.01
CA ALA A 99 -2.51 -2.18 10.03
C ALA A 99 -2.31 -1.20 11.20
N ALA A 100 -1.09 -1.13 11.73
CA ALA A 100 -0.76 -0.20 12.81
C ALA A 100 -1.00 1.27 12.39
N VAL A 101 -0.56 1.66 11.20
CA VAL A 101 -0.78 3.01 10.68
C VAL A 101 -2.27 3.30 10.49
N ALA A 102 -3.05 2.36 9.96
CA ALA A 102 -4.49 2.54 9.79
C ALA A 102 -5.19 2.75 11.13
N ILE A 103 -4.90 1.92 12.14
CA ILE A 103 -5.45 2.06 13.49
C ILE A 103 -5.04 3.42 14.09
N LEU A 104 -3.77 3.81 13.96
CA LEU A 104 -3.29 5.10 14.48
C LEU A 104 -3.99 6.29 13.82
N ILE A 105 -4.25 6.22 12.51
CA ILE A 105 -5.01 7.25 11.81
C ILE A 105 -6.43 7.34 12.37
N CYS A 106 -7.15 6.22 12.49
CA CYS A 106 -8.51 6.21 13.03
C CYS A 106 -8.54 6.71 14.49
N VAL A 107 -7.63 6.24 15.34
CA VAL A 107 -7.49 6.71 16.72
C VAL A 107 -7.19 8.22 16.77
N ALA A 108 -6.32 8.73 15.90
CA ALA A 108 -5.99 10.15 15.87
C ALA A 108 -7.19 11.02 15.44
N VAL A 109 -7.96 10.55 14.46
CA VAL A 109 -9.21 11.21 14.05
C VAL A 109 -10.21 11.23 15.20
N GLU A 110 -10.36 10.10 15.89
CA GLU A 110 -11.28 9.96 17.03
C GLU A 110 -10.87 10.85 18.22
N LEU A 111 -9.59 10.87 18.56
CA LEU A 111 -9.05 11.78 19.59
C LEU A 111 -9.15 13.25 19.20
N LEU A 112 -9.06 13.58 17.90
CA LEU A 112 -9.24 14.95 17.42
C LEU A 112 -10.65 15.46 17.71
N GLN A 113 -11.66 14.59 17.77
CA GLN A 113 -13.03 15.00 18.09
C GLN A 113 -13.16 15.54 19.52
N LEU A 114 -12.32 15.10 20.46
CA LEU A 114 -12.27 15.66 21.82
C LEU A 114 -11.86 17.14 21.87
N THR A 115 -11.27 17.66 20.79
CA THR A 115 -10.87 19.06 20.70
C THR A 115 -12.00 19.99 20.24
N GLY A 116 -13.11 19.45 19.72
CA GLY A 116 -14.18 20.23 19.09
C GLY A 116 -13.80 20.84 17.72
N VAL A 117 -12.59 20.61 17.22
CA VAL A 117 -12.16 21.09 15.90
C VAL A 117 -12.97 20.45 14.76
N PRO A 118 -13.21 19.12 14.74
CA PRO A 118 -13.99 18.49 13.69
C PRO A 118 -15.44 18.99 13.61
N SER A 119 -16.08 19.20 14.76
CA SER A 119 -17.43 19.76 14.82
C SER A 119 -17.47 21.19 14.28
N SER A 120 -16.49 22.02 14.65
CA SER A 120 -16.40 23.41 14.18
C SER A 120 -16.15 23.49 12.66
N LEU A 121 -15.32 22.59 12.12
CA LEU A 121 -15.09 22.47 10.68
C LEU A 121 -16.32 21.95 9.94
N ALA A 122 -17.08 21.04 10.55
CA ALA A 122 -18.31 20.52 9.96
C ALA A 122 -19.41 21.58 9.82
N GLU A 123 -19.45 22.57 10.72
CA GLU A 123 -20.34 23.73 10.60
C GLU A 123 -19.98 24.61 9.39
N LEU A 124 -18.68 24.71 9.06
CA LEU A 124 -18.19 25.46 7.91
C LEU A 124 -18.29 24.66 6.60
N PHE A 125 -18.11 23.34 6.67
CA PHE A 125 -18.14 22.44 5.52
C PHE A 125 -18.72 21.08 5.92
N ALA A 126 -20.01 20.90 5.66
CA ALA A 126 -20.79 19.73 6.05
C ALA A 126 -20.14 18.35 5.73
N PRO A 127 -19.42 18.16 4.61
CA PRO A 127 -18.77 16.89 4.32
C PRO A 127 -17.72 16.44 5.35
N VAL A 128 -17.13 17.37 6.13
CA VAL A 128 -16.14 17.04 7.18
C VAL A 128 -16.73 16.09 8.20
N ARG A 129 -18.02 16.21 8.52
CA ARG A 129 -18.71 15.33 9.47
C ARG A 129 -18.61 13.85 9.09
N TYR A 130 -18.64 13.54 7.80
CA TYR A 130 -18.56 12.14 7.33
C TYR A 130 -17.13 11.62 7.25
N LEU A 131 -16.13 12.51 7.15
CA LEU A 131 -14.72 12.12 7.06
C LEU A 131 -14.05 12.00 8.43
N LEU A 132 -14.35 12.93 9.34
CA LEU A 132 -13.70 13.04 10.64
C LEU A 132 -14.58 12.61 11.82
N GLY A 133 -15.90 12.50 11.62
CA GLY A 133 -16.84 12.40 12.73
C GLY A 133 -16.91 13.70 13.54
N THR A 134 -17.79 13.74 14.54
CA THR A 134 -17.98 14.91 15.41
C THR A 134 -18.02 14.60 16.89
N THR A 135 -18.16 13.33 17.27
CA THR A 135 -18.43 12.94 18.65
C THR A 135 -17.63 11.71 19.00
N PHE A 136 -16.77 11.84 20.00
CA PHE A 136 -15.93 10.76 20.46
C PHE A 136 -16.76 9.61 21.03
N ASN A 137 -16.46 8.38 20.61
CA ASN A 137 -17.02 7.14 21.11
C ASN A 137 -15.93 6.06 21.26
N ALA A 138 -15.78 5.56 22.48
CA ALA A 138 -14.77 4.55 22.80
C ALA A 138 -15.02 3.19 22.11
N LEU A 139 -16.27 2.88 21.74
CA LEU A 139 -16.59 1.65 21.01
C LEU A 139 -16.02 1.65 19.58
N ASP A 140 -15.86 2.83 18.99
CA ASP A 140 -15.34 3.00 17.63
C ASP A 140 -13.89 2.53 17.56
N LEU A 141 -13.11 2.73 18.64
CA LEU A 141 -11.76 2.20 18.76
C LEU A 141 -11.72 0.67 18.62
N VAL A 142 -12.70 -0.03 19.20
CA VAL A 142 -12.82 -1.49 19.08
C VAL A 142 -13.21 -1.86 17.66
N ALA A 143 -14.17 -1.15 17.08
CA ALA A 143 -14.60 -1.35 15.69
C ALA A 143 -13.43 -1.18 14.71
N TYR A 144 -12.57 -0.17 14.92
CA TYR A 144 -11.40 0.09 14.10
C TYR A 144 -10.39 -1.05 14.15
N VAL A 145 -10.10 -1.57 15.34
CA VAL A 145 -9.21 -2.73 15.50
C VAL A 145 -9.80 -3.95 14.79
N VAL A 146 -11.10 -4.23 14.97
CA VAL A 146 -11.78 -5.36 14.33
C VAL A 146 -11.75 -5.24 12.80
N GLY A 147 -12.10 -4.08 12.25
CA GLY A 147 -12.08 -3.81 10.82
C GLY A 147 -10.69 -3.98 10.21
N VAL A 148 -9.66 -3.40 10.84
CA VAL A 148 -8.28 -3.51 10.38
C VAL A 148 -7.75 -4.94 10.45
N LEU A 149 -8.07 -5.68 11.52
CA LEU A 149 -7.68 -7.09 11.64
C LEU A 149 -8.35 -7.95 10.58
N ALA A 150 -9.64 -7.72 10.29
CA ALA A 150 -10.34 -8.41 9.22
C ALA A 150 -9.70 -8.11 7.85
N ALA A 151 -9.41 -6.85 7.54
CA ALA A 151 -8.73 -6.47 6.29
C ALA A 151 -7.32 -7.07 6.18
N THR A 152 -6.58 -7.08 7.28
CA THR A 152 -5.25 -7.69 7.39
C THR A 152 -5.31 -9.20 7.15
N ALA A 153 -6.27 -9.88 7.77
CA ALA A 153 -6.49 -11.32 7.59
C ALA A 153 -6.80 -11.64 6.14
N VAL A 154 -7.74 -10.93 5.50
CA VAL A 154 -8.07 -11.14 4.08
C VAL A 154 -6.87 -10.85 3.18
N SER A 155 -6.11 -9.78 3.47
CA SER A 155 -4.90 -9.43 2.71
C SER A 155 -3.79 -10.48 2.83
N THR A 156 -3.78 -11.28 3.90
CA THR A 156 -2.73 -12.27 4.18
C THR A 156 -3.17 -13.70 3.90
N TRP A 157 -4.48 -13.98 3.84
CA TRP A 157 -5.07 -15.31 3.65
C TRP A 157 -4.64 -16.00 2.35
N ARG A 158 -4.22 -15.25 1.31
CA ARG A 158 -3.71 -15.83 0.06
C ARG A 158 -2.21 -16.18 0.06
N LYS A 159 -1.56 -16.19 1.22
CA LYS A 159 -0.28 -16.87 1.44
C LYS A 159 -0.45 -18.13 2.34
N PRO A 160 -1.05 -19.21 1.85
CA PRO A 160 -0.65 -20.55 2.25
C PRO A 160 0.17 -21.14 1.10
N ASP A 161 1.46 -21.31 1.36
CA ASP A 161 2.49 -22.10 0.67
C ASP A 161 2.27 -22.49 -0.81
#